data_AF-A0A166L2B7-F1
#
_entry.id   AF-A0A166L2B7-F1
#
_cell.length_a   1.000
_cell.length_b   1.000
_cell.length_c   1.000
_cell.angle_alpha   90.00
_cell.angle_beta   90.00
_cell.angle_gamma   90.00
#
_symmetry.space_group_name_H-M   'P 1'
#
loop_
_entity.id
_entity.type
_entity.pdbx_description
1 polymer ?
#
loop_
_entity_poly.entity_id
_entity_poly.type
_entity_poly.pdbx_seq_one_letter_code
_entity_poly.pdbx_strand_id
1 'polypeptide(L)'
;WISNTFQAPDPAVQELIDQLVIEYELNTEQERAFRIVASHLVSKNPERLQMYLGGMGGTGKSQVLKTLDKFFSLRHESHRYIVVAPTGKAASLLDGSTYHSTFGINAFAEGEYHNLRNDAATYANLFGVDYVFIDETSLLGCRDLYKISVSAC
;
A
#
# COMPACT_ATOMS: atom_id res chain seq x y z
N TRP A 1 -4.70 13.08 16.12
CA TRP A 1 -4.29 11.81 16.75
C TRP A 1 -5.49 10.88 16.76
N ILE A 2 -5.55 9.95 15.81
CA ILE A 2 -6.62 8.95 15.74
C ILE A 2 -6.40 7.99 16.91
N SER A 3 -7.35 7.93 17.84
CA SER A 3 -7.33 7.09 19.04
C SER A 3 -7.42 5.61 18.67
N ASN A 4 -6.84 4.75 19.51
CA ASN A 4 -6.84 3.27 19.42
C ASN A 4 -8.23 2.62 19.54
N THR A 5 -9.31 3.36 19.23
CA THR A 5 -10.69 2.95 19.41
C THR A 5 -11.41 2.93 18.07
N PHE A 6 -10.81 2.25 17.08
CA PHE A 6 -11.56 1.87 15.90
C PHE A 6 -12.37 0.61 16.20
N GLN A 7 -13.65 0.63 15.85
CA GLN A 7 -14.50 -0.55 15.81
C GLN A 7 -15.00 -0.69 14.37
N ALA A 8 -14.72 -1.83 13.75
CA ALA A 8 -15.24 -2.11 12.42
C ALA A 8 -16.79 -2.15 12.47
N PRO A 9 -17.47 -1.62 11.44
CA PRO A 9 -18.94 -1.67 11.39
C PRO A 9 -19.50 -3.10 11.41
N ASP A 10 -18.71 -4.04 10.90
CA ASP A 10 -19.03 -5.46 10.84
C ASP A 10 -18.25 -6.22 11.95
N PRO A 11 -18.94 -6.87 12.90
CA PRO A 11 -18.32 -7.66 13.95
C PRO A 11 -17.37 -8.75 13.42
N ALA A 12 -17.66 -9.37 12.27
CA ALA A 12 -16.81 -10.40 11.68
C ALA A 12 -15.47 -9.82 11.20
N VAL A 13 -15.50 -8.60 10.67
CA VAL A 13 -14.27 -7.88 10.29
C VAL A 13 -13.48 -7.50 11.54
N GLN A 14 -14.14 -7.04 12.59
CA GLN A 14 -13.47 -6.70 13.84
C GLN A 14 -12.74 -7.92 14.43
N GLU A 15 -13.43 -9.07 14.48
CA GLU A 15 -12.85 -10.33 14.93
C GLU A 15 -11.64 -10.73 14.09
N LEU A 16 -11.73 -10.62 12.76
CA LEU A 16 -10.62 -10.89 11.86
C LEU A 16 -9.41 -9.98 12.13
N ILE A 17 -9.64 -8.67 12.32
CA ILE A 17 -8.56 -7.72 12.64
C ILE A 17 -7.88 -8.13 13.95
N ASP A 18 -8.67 -8.43 15.00
CA ASP A 18 -8.14 -8.80 16.31
C ASP A 18 -7.38 -10.13 16.27
N GLN A 19 -7.88 -11.12 15.52
CA GLN A 19 -7.18 -12.39 15.28
C GLN A 19 -5.82 -12.18 14.60
N LEU A 20 -5.76 -11.35 13.55
CA LEU A 20 -4.51 -11.11 12.81
C LEU A 20 -3.47 -10.34 13.63
N VAL A 21 -3.90 -9.44 14.52
CA VAL A 21 -2.99 -8.75 15.45
C VAL A 21 -2.28 -9.76 16.36
N ILE A 22 -3.01 -10.76 16.86
CA ILE A 22 -2.47 -11.81 17.73
C ILE A 22 -1.61 -12.78 16.91
N GLU A 23 -2.11 -13.27 15.78
CA GLU A 23 -1.42 -14.25 14.92
C GLU A 23 -0.05 -13.74 14.44
N TYR A 24 0.04 -12.46 14.08
CA TYR A 24 1.28 -11.84 13.60
C TYR A 24 2.12 -11.20 14.70
N GLU A 25 1.70 -11.33 15.96
CA GLU A 25 2.38 -10.80 17.15
C GLU A 25 2.77 -9.32 17.00
N LEU A 26 1.82 -8.50 16.53
CA LEU A 26 2.11 -7.09 16.23
C LEU A 26 2.41 -6.31 17.51
N ASN A 27 3.49 -5.51 17.47
CA ASN A 27 3.72 -4.52 18.52
C ASN A 27 2.76 -3.33 18.40
N THR A 28 2.71 -2.47 19.42
CA THR A 28 1.78 -1.34 19.51
C THR A 28 1.74 -0.46 18.25
N GLU A 29 2.89 -0.13 17.67
CA GLU A 29 2.94 0.77 16.49
C GLU A 29 2.61 0.02 15.19
N GLN A 30 2.97 -1.25 15.09
CA GLN A 30 2.60 -2.10 13.96
C GLN A 30 1.08 -2.37 13.94
N GLU A 31 0.51 -2.72 15.09
CA GLU A 31 -0.93 -2.89 15.28
C GLU A 31 -1.66 -1.61 14.92
N ARG A 32 -1.19 -0.46 15.41
CA ARG A 32 -1.77 0.83 15.08
C ARG A 32 -1.79 1.09 13.58
N ALA A 33 -0.68 0.84 12.90
CA ALA A 33 -0.59 1.02 11.44
C ALA A 33 -1.53 0.08 10.69
N PHE A 34 -1.53 -1.21 11.06
CA PHE A 34 -2.42 -2.21 10.49
C PHE A 34 -3.89 -1.81 10.66
N ARG A 35 -4.29 -1.47 11.90
CA ARG A 35 -5.66 -1.06 12.21
C ARG A 35 -6.07 0.15 11.42
N ILE A 36 -5.25 1.21 11.28
CA ILE A 36 -5.61 2.39 10.48
C ILE A 36 -6.01 2.01 9.05
N VAL A 37 -5.21 1.16 8.40
CA VAL A 37 -5.48 0.73 7.02
C VAL A 37 -6.71 -0.16 6.94
N ALA A 38 -6.81 -1.17 7.80
CA ALA A 38 -7.95 -2.09 7.85
C ALA A 38 -9.27 -1.35 8.14
N SER A 39 -9.21 -0.35 9.03
CA SER A 39 -10.32 0.53 9.38
C SER A 39 -10.81 1.35 8.21
N HIS A 40 -9.86 1.99 7.52
CA HIS A 40 -10.16 2.80 6.35
C HIS A 40 -10.82 1.95 5.26
N LEU A 41 -10.35 0.71 5.07
CA LEU A 41 -10.85 -0.19 4.03
C LEU A 41 -12.34 -0.53 4.19
N VAL A 42 -12.81 -0.68 5.43
CA VAL A 42 -14.21 -1.03 5.73
C VAL A 42 -15.10 0.17 6.04
N SER A 43 -14.52 1.38 6.03
CA SER A 43 -15.28 2.61 6.24
C SER A 43 -16.13 2.93 5.01
N LYS A 44 -17.32 3.51 5.22
CA LYS A 44 -18.17 3.99 4.12
C LYS A 44 -17.64 5.35 3.64
N ASN A 45 -17.23 5.43 2.38
CA ASN A 45 -16.71 6.65 1.73
C ASN A 45 -15.60 7.36 2.54
N PRO A 46 -14.49 6.68 2.85
CA PRO A 46 -13.40 7.32 3.55
C PRO A 46 -12.72 8.38 2.67
N GLU A 47 -12.21 9.45 3.29
CA GLU A 47 -11.28 10.35 2.62
C GLU A 47 -9.97 9.63 2.32
N ARG A 48 -9.27 10.03 1.25
CA ARG A 48 -8.01 9.42 0.82
C ARG A 48 -7.02 9.25 1.99
N LEU A 49 -6.64 8.00 2.27
CA LEU A 49 -5.55 7.70 3.20
C LEU A 49 -4.18 7.95 2.54
N GLN A 50 -3.44 8.93 3.06
CA GLN A 50 -2.01 9.10 2.80
C GLN A 50 -1.26 8.85 4.10
N MET A 51 -0.52 7.75 4.16
CA MET A 51 0.17 7.32 5.36
C MET A 51 1.66 7.10 5.06
N TYR A 52 2.51 7.60 5.95
CA TYR A 52 3.94 7.29 5.98
C TYR A 52 4.25 6.39 7.17
N LEU A 53 4.78 5.19 6.90
CA LEU A 53 5.20 4.24 7.92
C LEU A 53 6.71 4.33 8.12
N GLY A 54 7.13 5.21 9.04
CA GLY A 54 8.53 5.40 9.40
C GLY A 54 9.04 4.37 10.41
N GLY A 55 10.36 4.25 10.51
CA GLY A 55 11.03 3.42 11.52
C GLY A 55 12.42 3.01 11.07
N MET A 56 13.32 2.76 12.03
CA MET A 56 14.68 2.27 11.74
C MET A 56 14.63 0.94 10.96
N GLY A 57 15.73 0.60 10.28
CA GLY A 57 15.87 -0.75 9.70
C GLY A 57 15.66 -1.81 10.79
N GLY A 58 14.94 -2.89 10.46
CA GLY A 58 14.67 -3.98 11.41
C GLY A 58 13.50 -3.76 12.38
N THR A 59 12.76 -2.66 12.31
CA THR A 59 11.58 -2.42 13.18
C THR A 59 10.30 -3.16 12.74
N GLY A 60 10.42 -4.09 11.79
CA GLY A 60 9.30 -4.93 11.36
C GLY A 60 8.21 -4.21 10.56
N LYS A 61 8.54 -3.14 9.81
CA LYS A 61 7.58 -2.50 8.88
C LYS A 61 6.98 -3.51 7.89
N SER A 62 7.80 -4.44 7.39
CA SER A 62 7.36 -5.53 6.52
C SER A 62 6.37 -6.49 7.20
N GLN A 63 6.35 -6.56 8.54
CA GLN A 63 5.34 -7.34 9.27
C GLN A 63 3.95 -6.75 9.06
N VAL A 64 3.81 -5.41 9.10
CA VAL A 64 2.55 -4.72 8.81
C VAL A 64 2.05 -5.05 7.40
N LEU A 65 2.94 -5.05 6.40
CA LEU A 65 2.59 -5.41 5.03
C LEU A 65 2.11 -6.87 4.92
N LYS A 66 2.80 -7.80 5.58
CA LYS A 66 2.41 -9.22 5.61
C LYS A 66 1.04 -9.42 6.25
N THR A 67 0.75 -8.72 7.35
CA THR A 67 -0.57 -8.78 8.00
C THR A 67 -1.66 -8.19 7.11
N LEU A 68 -1.37 -7.09 6.40
CA LEU A 68 -2.30 -6.51 5.43
C LEU A 68 -2.58 -7.46 4.27
N ASP A 69 -1.53 -8.03 3.67
CA ASP A 69 -1.68 -9.00 2.58
C ASP A 69 -2.59 -10.17 3.00
N LYS A 70 -2.37 -10.71 4.21
CA LYS A 70 -3.23 -11.74 4.79
C LYS A 70 -4.67 -11.26 5.01
N PHE A 71 -4.87 -10.03 5.49
CA PHE A 71 -6.19 -9.43 5.68
C PHE A 71 -6.95 -9.30 4.35
N PHE A 72 -6.32 -8.80 3.29
CA PHE A 72 -6.90 -8.73 1.95
C PHE A 72 -7.21 -10.13 1.39
N SER A 73 -6.30 -11.09 1.59
CA SER A 73 -6.47 -12.48 1.12
C SER A 73 -7.67 -13.17 1.76
N LEU A 74 -7.84 -13.06 3.08
CA LEU A 74 -8.96 -13.64 3.83
C LEU A 74 -10.31 -13.01 3.46
N ARG A 75 -10.29 -11.81 2.89
CA ARG A 75 -11.47 -11.10 2.38
C ARG A 75 -11.73 -11.33 0.89
N HIS A 76 -10.90 -12.13 0.21
CA HIS A 76 -10.92 -12.31 -1.25
C HIS A 76 -10.74 -10.98 -2.03
N GLU A 77 -9.96 -10.06 -1.44
CA GLU A 77 -9.75 -8.69 -1.92
C GLU A 77 -8.28 -8.41 -2.27
N SER A 78 -7.44 -9.44 -2.46
CA SER A 78 -6.01 -9.29 -2.77
C SER A 78 -5.70 -8.38 -3.96
N HIS A 79 -6.60 -8.29 -4.95
CA HIS A 79 -6.45 -7.42 -6.12
C HIS A 79 -6.52 -5.92 -5.78
N ARG A 80 -7.09 -5.55 -4.61
CA ARG A 80 -7.24 -4.15 -4.17
C ARG A 80 -5.95 -3.56 -3.60
N TYR A 81 -4.88 -4.35 -3.51
CA TYR A 81 -3.62 -4.01 -2.88
C TYR A 81 -2.45 -4.38 -3.78
N ILE A 82 -1.49 -3.46 -3.93
CA ILE A 82 -0.22 -3.73 -4.59
C ILE A 82 0.96 -3.17 -3.79
N VAL A 83 2.11 -3.84 -3.90
CA VAL A 83 3.38 -3.35 -3.37
C VAL A 83 4.27 -2.92 -4.52
N VAL A 84 4.82 -1.72 -4.40
CA VAL A 84 5.79 -1.18 -5.34
C VAL A 84 7.06 -0.75 -4.62
N ALA A 85 8.19 -0.88 -5.30
CA ALA A 85 9.47 -0.40 -4.80
C ALA A 85 10.31 0.32 -5.88
N PRO A 86 11.33 1.10 -5.51
CA PRO A 86 12.24 1.76 -6.44
C PRO A 86 13.15 0.81 -7.22
N THR A 87 13.55 -0.31 -6.61
CA THR A 87 14.47 -1.28 -7.21
C THR A 87 13.83 -2.64 -7.36
N GLY A 88 14.22 -3.39 -8.39
CA GLY A 88 13.73 -4.76 -8.61
C GLY A 88 14.01 -5.69 -7.43
N LYS A 89 15.17 -5.52 -6.77
CA LYS A 89 15.54 -6.30 -5.58
C LYS A 89 14.61 -6.03 -4.38
N ALA A 90 14.26 -4.77 -4.13
CA ALA A 90 13.33 -4.42 -3.05
C ALA A 90 11.91 -4.92 -3.37
N ALA A 91 11.48 -4.75 -4.63
CA ALA A 91 10.19 -5.24 -5.10
C ALA A 91 10.05 -6.76 -4.92
N SER A 92 11.07 -7.54 -5.31
CA SER A 92 11.05 -9.00 -5.21
C SER A 92 11.02 -9.54 -3.77
N LEU A 93 11.41 -8.74 -2.77
CA LEU A 93 11.36 -9.16 -1.37
C LEU A 93 9.94 -9.15 -0.79
N LEU A 94 9.00 -8.47 -1.45
CA LEU A 94 7.62 -8.29 -1.01
C LEU A 94 6.63 -8.75 -2.07
N ASP A 95 7.07 -9.62 -2.98
CA ASP A 95 6.28 -10.12 -4.13
C ASP A 95 5.62 -8.98 -4.94
N GLY A 96 6.29 -7.83 -4.97
CA GLY A 96 5.83 -6.62 -5.63
C GLY A 96 6.51 -6.35 -6.96
N SER A 97 6.24 -5.18 -7.51
CA SER A 97 6.79 -4.69 -8.77
C SER A 97 7.53 -3.37 -8.58
N THR A 98 8.25 -2.89 -9.60
CA THR A 98 8.81 -1.54 -9.51
C THR A 98 7.71 -0.49 -9.72
N TYR A 99 7.84 0.68 -9.08
CA TYR A 99 6.90 1.78 -9.37
C TYR A 99 6.98 2.20 -10.85
N HIS A 100 8.16 2.11 -11.47
CA HIS A 100 8.36 2.38 -12.89
C HIS A 100 7.46 1.52 -13.78
N SER A 101 7.54 0.19 -13.62
CA SER A 101 6.73 -0.75 -14.40
C SER A 101 5.24 -0.63 -14.10
N THR A 102 4.88 -0.40 -12.84
CA THR A 102 3.47 -0.34 -12.41
C THR A 102 2.77 0.89 -12.95
N PHE A 103 3.41 2.05 -12.85
CA PHE A 103 2.87 3.34 -13.26
C PHE A 103 3.24 3.75 -14.70
N GLY A 104 3.92 2.87 -15.46
CA GLY A 104 4.39 3.19 -16.81
C GLY A 104 5.42 4.32 -16.87
N ILE A 105 6.15 4.59 -15.78
CA ILE A 105 7.09 5.71 -15.70
C ILE A 105 8.38 5.34 -16.44
N ASN A 106 8.53 5.85 -17.66
CA ASN A 106 9.74 5.67 -18.46
C ASN A 106 10.84 6.63 -18.00
N ALA A 107 12.00 6.08 -17.64
CA ALA A 107 13.17 6.86 -17.23
C ALA A 107 13.83 7.65 -18.38
N PHE A 108 13.61 7.24 -19.63
CA PHE A 108 14.30 7.76 -20.82
C PHE A 108 13.50 8.75 -21.68
N ALA A 109 12.21 8.98 -21.36
CA ALA A 109 11.39 9.96 -22.06
C ALA A 109 11.61 11.35 -21.45
N GLU A 110 12.79 11.93 -21.65
CA GLU A 110 13.01 13.35 -21.42
C GLU A 110 12.36 14.15 -22.57
N GLY A 111 11.17 14.69 -22.35
CA GLY A 111 10.64 15.75 -23.22
C GLY A 111 9.14 15.74 -23.46
N GLU A 112 8.50 14.57 -23.49
CA GLU A 112 7.05 14.47 -23.71
C GLU A 112 6.40 13.73 -22.55
N TYR A 113 5.67 14.48 -21.73
CA TYR A 113 4.74 13.94 -20.75
C TYR A 113 3.57 13.33 -21.52
N HIS A 114 3.75 12.14 -22.10
CA HIS A 114 2.60 11.34 -22.49
C HIS A 114 1.81 11.06 -21.21
N ASN A 115 0.51 11.33 -21.24
CA ASN A 115 -0.41 10.94 -20.18
C ASN A 115 -0.29 9.41 -20.00
N LEU A 116 0.51 8.98 -19.02
CA LEU A 116 0.78 7.56 -18.72
C LEU A 116 -0.51 6.80 -18.40
N ARG A 117 -1.59 7.52 -18.05
CA ARG A 117 -2.94 6.99 -17.85
C ARG A 117 -3.57 6.39 -19.11
N ASN A 118 -3.09 6.74 -20.30
CA ASN A 118 -3.64 6.26 -21.57
C ASN A 118 -2.93 5.01 -22.11
N ASP A 119 -1.93 4.47 -21.41
CA ASP A 119 -1.39 3.16 -21.75
C ASP A 119 -2.30 2.07 -21.16
N ALA A 120 -2.83 1.21 -22.03
CA ALA A 120 -3.65 0.07 -21.66
C ALA A 120 -2.94 -0.84 -20.65
N ALA A 121 -1.61 -0.91 -20.69
CA ALA A 121 -0.82 -1.69 -19.74
C ALA A 121 -0.88 -1.10 -18.32
N THR A 122 -0.69 0.21 -18.17
CA THR A 122 -0.78 0.90 -16.87
C THR A 122 -2.19 0.83 -16.31
N TYR A 123 -3.21 1.01 -17.15
CA TYR A 123 -4.60 0.85 -16.73
C TYR A 123 -4.87 -0.57 -16.22
N ALA A 124 -4.41 -1.60 -16.95
CA ALA A 124 -4.58 -2.99 -16.53
C ALA A 124 -3.89 -3.30 -15.19
N ASN A 125 -2.71 -2.72 -14.95
CA ASN A 125 -1.96 -2.90 -13.69
C ASN A 125 -2.64 -2.25 -12.48
N LEU A 126 -3.42 -1.18 -12.69
CA LEU A 126 -4.07 -0.42 -11.61
C LEU A 126 -5.57 -0.69 -11.51
N PHE A 127 -6.14 -1.46 -12.44
CA PHE A 127 -7.57 -1.74 -12.44
C PHE A 127 -7.98 -2.52 -11.19
N GLY A 128 -8.89 -1.94 -10.41
CA GLY A 128 -9.37 -2.54 -9.16
C GLY A 128 -8.42 -2.40 -7.97
N VAL A 129 -7.32 -1.65 -8.10
CA VAL A 129 -6.39 -1.35 -7.01
C VAL A 129 -6.86 -0.12 -6.23
N ASP A 130 -7.04 -0.26 -4.92
CA ASP A 130 -7.39 0.84 -4.02
C ASP A 130 -6.20 1.29 -3.16
N TYR A 131 -5.25 0.39 -2.90
CA TYR A 131 -4.10 0.62 -2.05
C TYR A 131 -2.80 0.34 -2.77
N VAL A 132 -1.91 1.34 -2.75
CA VAL A 132 -0.53 1.22 -3.22
C VAL A 132 0.39 1.40 -2.02
N PHE A 133 1.17 0.37 -1.72
CA PHE A 133 2.23 0.43 -0.72
C PHE A 133 3.56 0.64 -1.41
N ILE A 134 4.25 1.70 -1.03
CA ILE A 134 5.55 2.05 -1.58
C ILE A 134 6.60 1.72 -0.53
N ASP A 135 7.42 0.69 -0.79
CA ASP A 135 8.56 0.36 0.07
C ASP A 135 9.81 1.14 -0.36
N GLU A 136 10.78 1.28 0.55
CA GLU A 136 12.03 2.02 0.33
C GLU A 136 11.80 3.46 -0.19
N THR A 137 10.80 4.15 0.36
CA THR A 137 10.45 5.54 0.00
C THR A 137 11.60 6.53 0.20
N SER A 138 12.60 6.18 1.02
CA SER A 138 13.85 6.94 1.20
C SER A 138 14.67 7.08 -0.09
N LEU A 139 14.45 6.21 -1.08
CA LEU A 139 15.11 6.23 -2.38
C LEU A 139 14.31 7.01 -3.45
N LEU A 140 13.14 7.56 -3.10
CA LEU A 140 12.29 8.31 -4.05
C LEU A 140 12.57 9.81 -3.97
N GLY A 141 12.85 10.43 -5.12
CA GLY A 141 12.91 11.88 -5.23
C GLY A 141 11.51 12.51 -5.32
N CYS A 142 11.43 13.82 -5.07
CA CYS A 142 10.19 14.59 -5.23
C CYS A 142 9.61 14.47 -6.65
N ARG A 143 10.48 14.39 -7.66
CA ARG A 143 10.08 14.21 -9.07
C ARG A 143 9.41 12.86 -9.30
N ASP A 144 9.87 11.80 -8.64
CA ASP A 144 9.31 10.46 -8.76
C ASP A 144 7.94 10.39 -8.08
N LEU A 145 7.83 10.96 -6.88
CA LEU A 145 6.55 11.08 -6.17
C LEU A 145 5.51 11.88 -6.98
N TYR A 146 5.92 12.96 -7.63
CA TYR A 146 5.05 13.72 -8.53
C TYR A 146 4.56 12.85 -9.71
N LYS A 147 5.47 12.13 -10.38
CA LYS A 147 5.11 11.24 -11.50
C LYS A 147 4.17 10.12 -11.07
N ILE A 148 4.42 9.50 -9.91
CA ILE A 148 3.54 8.48 -9.32
C ILE A 148 2.16 9.10 -9.06
N SER A 149 2.10 10.28 -8.45
CA SER A 149 0.82 10.94 -8.15
C SER A 149 0.01 11.25 -9.40
N VAL A 150 0.64 11.72 -10.49
CA VAL A 150 -0.05 12.01 -11.76
C VAL A 150 -0.51 10.73 -12.48
N SER A 151 0.18 9.62 -12.27
CA SER A 151 -0.16 8.33 -12.91
C SER A 151 -1.24 7.56 -12.13
N ALA A 152 -1.27 7.70 -10.79
CA ALA A 152 -2.18 7.00 -9.91
C ALA A 152 -3.52 7.74 -9.66
N CYS A 153 -3.51 9.08 -9.67
CA CYS A 153 -4.70 9.94 -9.49
C CYS A 153 -5.24 10.42 -10.82
#